data_AF-A0AAE0N0H5-F1
#
_entry.id   AF-A0AAE0N0H5-F1
#
_cell.length_a   1.000
_cell.length_b   1.000
_cell.length_c   1.000
_cell.angle_alpha   90.00
_cell.angle_beta   90.00
_cell.angle_gamma   90.00
#
_symmetry.space_group_name_H-M   'P 1'
#
loop_
_entity.id
_entity.type
_entity.pdbx_description
1 polymer ?
#
loop_
_entity_poly.entity_id
_entity_poly.type
_entity_poly.pdbx_seq_one_letter_code
_entity_poly.pdbx_strand_id
1 'polypeptide(L)'
;MRPTMMMRSGGSGEVGKHNNFIGNWGNFGGLKQKGIVTYGISMNRQNPLAGTFHDAIFNTWRRFSGQVLYWAPPAIAGYYIVSWAIERNEYLNSKAGRAEFADSE
;
A
#
# COMPACT_ATOMS: atom_id res chain seq x y z
N MET A 1 -33.89 30.96 32.31
CA MET A 1 -32.62 30.69 31.60
C MET A 1 -32.29 29.22 31.77
N ARG A 2 -32.08 28.46 30.69
CA ARG A 2 -31.58 27.08 30.78
C ARG A 2 -30.06 27.16 30.86
N PRO A 3 -29.39 26.50 31.83
CA PRO A 3 -27.94 26.51 31.90
C PRO A 3 -27.39 25.86 30.63
N THR A 4 -26.49 26.56 29.94
CA THR A 4 -25.77 26.01 28.79
C THR A 4 -24.94 24.83 29.28
N MET A 5 -25.05 23.71 28.59
CA MET A 5 -24.31 22.49 28.94
C MET A 5 -22.82 22.80 29.04
N MET A 6 -22.15 22.24 30.04
CA MET A 6 -20.71 22.34 30.23
C MET A 6 -19.99 21.93 28.94
N MET A 7 -19.36 22.90 28.26
CA MET A 7 -18.54 22.65 27.09
C MET A 7 -17.33 21.86 27.57
N ARG A 8 -17.33 20.55 27.30
CA ARG A 8 -16.16 19.68 27.49
C ARG A 8 -15.14 20.04 26.42
N SER A 9 -14.47 21.17 26.64
CA SER A 9 -13.39 21.70 25.83
C SER A 9 -12.23 20.72 25.84
N GLY A 10 -12.05 19.99 24.73
CA GLY A 10 -10.94 19.07 24.53
C GLY A 10 -11.31 17.94 23.57
N GLY A 11 -11.27 18.23 22.27
CA GLY A 11 -11.44 17.23 21.22
C GLY A 11 -12.62 17.51 20.31
N SER A 12 -12.45 17.17 19.03
CA SER A 12 -13.42 17.33 17.94
C SER A 12 -14.87 16.97 18.29
N GLY A 13 -15.81 17.40 17.43
CA GLY A 13 -17.22 17.01 17.51
C GLY A 13 -17.45 15.50 17.60
N GLU A 14 -18.66 15.12 18.05
CA GLU A 14 -19.04 13.72 18.33
C GLU A 14 -18.68 12.78 17.17
N VAL A 15 -17.76 11.85 17.43
CA VAL A 15 -17.32 10.84 16.44
C VAL A 15 -18.45 9.83 16.23
N GLY A 16 -18.72 9.49 14.97
CA GLY A 16 -19.83 8.64 14.55
C GLY A 16 -21.11 9.41 14.20
N LYS A 17 -21.10 10.74 14.28
CA LYS A 17 -22.21 11.61 13.84
C LYS A 17 -21.71 12.69 12.89
N HIS A 18 -22.63 13.26 12.11
CA HIS A 18 -22.33 14.37 11.17
C HIS A 18 -21.21 14.03 10.16
N ASN A 19 -21.13 12.77 9.71
CA ASN A 19 -20.07 12.27 8.83
C ASN A 19 -18.63 12.43 9.38
N ASN A 20 -18.48 12.55 10.70
CA ASN A 20 -17.17 12.57 11.35
C ASN A 20 -16.82 11.19 11.93
N PHE A 21 -15.81 10.51 11.38
CA PHE A 21 -15.42 9.14 11.78
C PHE A 21 -14.09 9.06 12.54
N ILE A 22 -13.41 10.20 12.75
CA ILE A 22 -12.17 10.25 13.51
C ILE A 22 -12.18 11.46 14.43
N GLY A 23 -11.88 11.23 15.71
CA GLY A 23 -11.77 12.32 16.66
C GLY A 23 -10.35 12.75 16.95
N ASN A 24 -10.19 13.60 17.97
CA ASN A 24 -8.89 14.10 18.42
C ASN A 24 -8.39 13.30 19.65
N TRP A 25 -7.23 13.67 20.18
CA TRP A 25 -6.67 13.15 21.43
C TRP A 25 -7.70 13.17 22.55
N GLY A 26 -7.88 12.02 23.22
CA GLY A 26 -8.90 11.82 24.26
C GLY A 26 -10.28 11.39 23.75
N ASN A 27 -10.58 11.51 22.45
CA ASN A 27 -11.86 11.10 21.86
C ASN A 27 -11.70 10.56 20.43
N PHE A 28 -10.76 9.65 20.18
CA PHE A 28 -10.46 9.16 18.82
C PHE A 28 -11.63 8.43 18.12
N GLY A 29 -12.63 7.94 18.86
CA GLY A 29 -13.78 7.21 18.31
C GLY A 29 -13.58 5.71 18.13
N GLY A 30 -12.49 5.14 18.64
CA GLY A 30 -12.27 3.70 18.68
C GLY A 30 -13.11 2.97 19.73
N LEU A 31 -13.05 1.64 19.72
CA LEU A 31 -13.65 0.80 20.75
C LEU A 31 -13.03 1.12 22.13
N LYS A 32 -13.83 0.96 23.20
CA LYS A 32 -13.35 1.16 24.58
C LYS A 32 -12.27 0.11 24.90
N GLN A 33 -11.08 0.58 25.26
CA GLN A 33 -9.95 -0.27 25.63
C GLN A 33 -9.80 -0.29 27.16
N LYS A 34 -9.68 -1.49 27.75
CA LYS A 34 -9.43 -1.67 29.19
C LYS A 34 -8.53 -2.88 29.38
N GLY A 35 -7.52 -2.76 30.26
CA GLY A 35 -6.63 -3.87 30.63
C GLY A 35 -5.46 -4.12 29.68
N ILE A 36 -5.25 -3.27 28.67
CA ILE A 36 -4.08 -3.35 27.78
C ILE A 36 -2.97 -2.48 28.39
N VAL A 37 -1.82 -3.08 28.68
CA VAL A 37 -0.63 -2.38 29.18
C VAL A 37 0.46 -2.44 28.12
N THR A 38 0.95 -1.27 27.71
CA THR A 38 2.02 -1.14 26.69
C THR A 38 3.29 -0.63 27.36
N TYR A 39 4.39 -1.30 27.11
CA TYR A 39 5.72 -0.91 27.59
C TYR A 39 6.56 -0.37 26.44
N GLY A 40 7.42 0.61 26.74
CA GLY A 40 8.37 1.16 25.79
C GLY A 40 9.69 1.51 26.49
N ILE A 41 10.79 1.47 25.75
CA ILE A 41 12.13 1.88 26.21
C ILE A 41 12.49 3.18 25.50
N SER A 42 13.10 4.13 26.22
CA SER A 42 13.61 5.37 25.63
C SER A 42 14.56 5.09 24.46
N MET A 43 14.42 5.82 23.36
CA MET A 43 15.22 5.63 22.14
C MET A 43 16.72 5.80 22.39
N ASN A 44 17.11 6.66 23.32
CA ASN A 44 18.52 6.90 23.67
C ASN A 44 19.17 5.71 24.40
N ARG A 45 18.39 4.68 24.74
CA ARG A 45 18.87 3.45 25.38
C ARG A 45 18.82 2.24 24.44
N GLN A 46 18.44 2.43 23.19
CA GLN A 46 18.40 1.37 22.18
C GLN A 46 19.52 1.59 21.15
N ASN A 47 20.02 0.50 20.58
CA ASN A 47 20.86 0.58 19.39
C ASN A 47 19.94 0.65 18.16
N PRO A 48 19.92 1.77 17.41
CA PRO A 48 18.96 2.00 16.34
C PRO A 48 19.12 1.04 15.15
N LEU A 49 20.29 0.43 14.97
CA LEU A 49 20.58 -0.47 13.85
C LEU A 49 20.77 -1.94 14.28
N ALA A 50 20.47 -2.27 15.53
CA ALA A 50 20.56 -3.65 15.99
C ALA A 50 19.70 -4.58 15.12
N GLY A 51 20.29 -5.65 14.60
CA GLY A 51 19.59 -6.67 13.80
C GLY A 51 19.24 -6.26 12.36
N THR A 52 19.48 -5.01 11.97
CA THR A 52 19.06 -4.47 10.67
C THR A 52 19.57 -5.27 9.47
N PHE A 53 20.82 -5.74 9.49
CA PHE A 53 21.36 -6.53 8.36
C PHE A 53 20.67 -7.88 8.21
N HIS A 54 20.48 -8.61 9.32
CA HIS A 54 19.78 -9.89 9.32
C HIS A 54 18.32 -9.70 8.86
N ASP A 55 17.64 -8.70 9.38
CA ASP A 55 16.24 -8.42 9.02
C ASP A 55 16.12 -7.92 7.58
N ALA A 56 17.03 -7.06 7.13
CA ALA A 56 17.03 -6.56 5.75
C ALA A 56 17.19 -7.66 4.71
N ILE A 57 17.84 -8.78 5.05
CA ILE A 57 17.99 -9.91 4.12
C ILE A 57 16.84 -10.90 4.33
N PHE A 58 16.74 -11.51 5.51
CA PHE A 58 15.86 -12.66 5.71
C PHE A 58 14.39 -12.26 5.82
N ASN A 59 14.08 -11.18 6.55
CA ASN A 59 12.70 -10.73 6.67
C ASN A 59 12.20 -10.10 5.37
N THR A 60 13.08 -9.43 4.61
CA THR A 60 12.74 -8.92 3.27
C THR A 60 12.44 -10.05 2.30
N TRP A 61 13.30 -11.08 2.23
CA TRP A 61 13.04 -12.25 1.39
C TRP A 61 11.73 -12.94 1.76
N ARG A 62 11.49 -13.17 3.05
CA ARG A 62 10.24 -13.77 3.56
C ARG A 62 8.99 -12.97 3.15
N ARG A 63 9.08 -11.63 3.12
CA ARG A 63 7.98 -10.77 2.69
C ARG A 63 7.81 -10.79 1.17
N PHE A 64 8.90 -10.73 0.43
CA PHE A 64 8.91 -10.77 -1.03
C PHE A 64 8.35 -12.08 -1.57
N SER A 65 8.80 -13.22 -1.03
CA SER A 65 8.39 -14.55 -1.51
C SER A 65 6.88 -14.80 -1.38
N GLY A 66 6.23 -14.24 -0.36
CA GLY A 66 4.78 -14.33 -0.20
C GLY A 66 3.98 -13.46 -1.17
N GLN A 67 4.61 -12.51 -1.86
CA GLN A 67 3.95 -11.54 -2.74
C GLN A 67 4.35 -11.67 -4.21
N VAL A 68 5.54 -12.20 -4.49
CA VAL A 68 6.11 -12.25 -5.84
C VAL A 68 5.19 -12.98 -6.84
N LEU A 69 4.45 -14.01 -6.41
CA LEU A 69 3.57 -14.76 -7.29
C LEU A 69 2.27 -14.00 -7.66
N TYR A 70 1.92 -12.93 -6.94
CA TYR A 70 0.79 -12.08 -7.34
C TYR A 70 1.22 -11.01 -8.35
N TRP A 71 2.48 -10.58 -8.29
CA TRP A 71 2.98 -9.49 -9.12
C TRP A 71 3.77 -9.96 -10.35
N ALA A 72 4.61 -11.00 -10.21
CA ALA A 72 5.49 -11.46 -11.27
C ALA A 72 4.73 -12.05 -12.48
N PRO A 73 3.68 -12.89 -12.33
CA PRO A 73 2.97 -13.41 -13.49
C PRO A 73 2.36 -12.35 -14.41
N PRO A 74 1.58 -11.35 -13.91
CA PRO A 74 1.07 -10.30 -14.79
C PRO A 74 2.17 -9.40 -15.35
N ALA A 75 3.24 -9.14 -14.60
CA ALA A 75 4.37 -8.35 -15.10
C ALA A 75 5.10 -9.06 -16.26
N ILE A 76 5.36 -10.36 -16.12
CA ILE A 76 5.99 -11.19 -17.14
C ILE A 76 5.08 -11.31 -18.37
N ALA A 77 3.80 -11.60 -18.17
CA ALA A 77 2.84 -11.67 -19.26
C ALA A 77 2.75 -10.35 -20.03
N GLY A 78 2.67 -9.22 -19.32
CA GLY A 78 2.65 -7.89 -19.91
C GLY A 78 3.90 -7.60 -20.73
N TYR A 79 5.08 -7.94 -20.20
CA TYR A 79 6.34 -7.79 -20.93
C TYR A 79 6.34 -8.57 -22.25
N TYR A 80 5.94 -9.84 -22.23
CA TYR A 80 5.90 -10.65 -23.44
C TYR A 80 4.86 -10.17 -24.46
N ILE A 81 3.68 -9.73 -24.01
CA ILE A 81 2.65 -9.18 -24.90
C ILE A 81 3.16 -7.93 -25.61
N VAL A 82 3.81 -7.02 -24.88
CA VAL A 82 4.34 -5.77 -25.46
C VAL A 82 5.48 -6.07 -26.42
N SER A 83 6.43 -6.93 -26.05
CA SER A 83 7.53 -7.33 -26.94
C SER A 83 7.02 -7.97 -28.23
N TRP A 84 6.06 -8.90 -28.13
CA TRP A 84 5.42 -9.48 -29.31
C TRP A 84 4.70 -8.43 -30.17
N ALA A 85 3.98 -7.49 -29.55
CA ALA A 85 3.28 -6.44 -30.28
C ALA A 85 4.24 -5.52 -31.04
N ILE A 86 5.39 -5.18 -30.45
CA ILE A 86 6.43 -4.38 -31.10
C ILE A 86 7.01 -5.13 -32.29
N GLU A 87 7.47 -6.37 -32.08
CA GLU A 87 8.07 -7.20 -33.16
C GLU A 87 7.08 -7.42 -34.31
N ARG A 88 5.80 -7.68 -33.97
CA ARG A 88 4.75 -7.85 -34.97
C ARG A 88 4.48 -6.55 -35.73
N ASN A 89 4.45 -5.42 -35.03
CA ASN A 89 4.25 -4.12 -35.67
C ASN A 89 5.39 -3.76 -36.63
N GLU A 90 6.63 -3.98 -36.22
CA GLU A 90 7.81 -3.77 -37.06
C GLU A 90 7.79 -4.70 -38.28
N TYR A 91 7.43 -5.97 -38.09
CA TYR A 91 7.33 -6.93 -39.18
C TYR A 91 6.28 -6.53 -40.22
N LEU A 92 5.07 -6.17 -39.79
CA LEU A 92 3.99 -5.75 -40.67
C LEU A 92 4.36 -4.48 -41.47
N ASN A 93 5.10 -3.56 -40.85
CA ASN A 93 5.60 -2.35 -41.52
C ASN A 93 6.89 -2.58 -42.33
N SER A 94 7.45 -3.79 -42.34
CA SER A 94 8.62 -4.14 -43.13
C SER A 94 8.26 -4.37 -44.60
N LYS A 95 9.26 -4.53 -45.47
CA LYS A 95 9.02 -4.87 -46.89
C LYS A 95 8.46 -6.29 -47.04
N ALA A 96 8.99 -7.23 -46.27
CA ALA A 96 8.54 -8.63 -46.29
C ALA A 96 7.10 -8.76 -45.79
N GLY A 97 6.77 -8.13 -44.66
CA GLY A 97 5.42 -8.15 -44.11
C GLY A 97 4.40 -7.49 -45.04
N ARG A 98 4.74 -6.36 -45.68
CA ARG A 98 3.87 -5.78 -46.71
C ARG A 98 3.66 -6.71 -47.90
N ALA A 99 4.69 -7.40 -48.38
CA ALA A 99 4.54 -8.34 -49.49
C ALA A 99 3.69 -9.57 -49.12
N GLU A 100 3.78 -10.05 -47.88
CA GLU A 100 3.01 -11.21 -47.38
C GLU A 100 1.54 -10.88 -47.10
N PHE A 101 1.24 -9.67 -46.61
CA PHE A 101 -0.10 -9.28 -46.17
C PHE A 101 -0.82 -8.30 -47.13
N ALA A 102 -0.20 -7.86 -48.22
CA ALA A 102 -0.80 -6.90 -49.18
C ALA A 102 -2.11 -7.36 -49.83
N ASP A 103 -2.29 -8.66 -50.03
CA ASP A 103 -3.46 -9.24 -50.72
C ASP A 103 -4.52 -9.77 -49.72
N SER A 104 -4.33 -9.57 -48.42
CA SER A 104 -5.15 -10.17 -47.36
C SER A 104 -6.16 -9.21 -46.69
N GLU A 105 -6.47 -8.09 -47.34
CA GLU A 105 -7.52 -7.15 -46.93
C GLU A 105 -8.87 -7.44 -47.59
#